data_AF-A0A4Q7CJK7-F1
#
_entry.id   AF-A0A4Q7CJK7-F1
#
_cell.length_a   1.000
_cell.length_b   1.000
_cell.length_c   1.000
_cell.angle_alpha   90.00
_cell.angle_beta   90.00
_cell.angle_gamma   90.00
#
_symmetry.space_group_name_H-M   'P 1'
#
loop_
_entity.id
_entity.type
_entity.pdbx_description
1 polymer ?
#
loop_
_entity_poly.entity_id
_entity_poly.type
_entity_poly.pdbx_seq_one_letter_code
_entity_poly.pdbx_strand_id
1 'polypeptide(L)'
;MRTFCYFLFGAFLFYVDSIIALIIPMNIGNKEIVFVPHLLLMYLLILTIYKKPSIAITLAIIFGLTTDLYYGTIYGLNTFGYVLFVVLMDYFFKVYYRDHSMVFFGIWIFIIIFEIYTVIIYG
;
A
#
# COMPACT_ATOMS: atom_id res chain seq x y z
N MET A 1 6.07 -3.21 -22.64
CA MET A 1 4.81 -3.96 -22.39
C MET A 1 4.66 -4.43 -20.94
N ARG A 2 5.60 -5.21 -20.36
CA ARG A 2 5.44 -5.72 -18.97
C ARG A 2 5.28 -4.64 -17.89
N THR A 3 6.06 -3.55 -17.94
CA THR A 3 5.97 -2.46 -16.95
C THR A 3 4.63 -1.71 -17.01
N PHE A 4 4.06 -1.58 -18.21
CA PHE A 4 2.75 -0.95 -18.39
C PHE A 4 1.63 -1.81 -17.77
N CYS A 5 1.74 -3.13 -17.83
CA CYS A 5 0.82 -4.02 -17.12
C CYS A 5 0.88 -3.82 -15.60
N TYR A 6 2.08 -3.64 -15.03
CA TYR A 6 2.22 -3.36 -13.59
C TYR A 6 1.58 -2.03 -13.19
N PHE A 7 1.70 -1.03 -14.05
CA PHE A 7 1.03 0.25 -13.85
C PHE A 7 -0.50 0.11 -13.92
N LEU A 8 -1.04 -0.54 -14.95
CA LEU A 8 -2.48 -0.76 -15.09
C LEU A 8 -3.07 -1.55 -13.91
N PHE A 9 -2.37 -2.57 -13.43
CA PHE A 9 -2.82 -3.34 -12.29
C PHE A 9 -2.80 -2.51 -11.00
N GLY A 10 -1.77 -1.68 -10.80
CA GLY A 10 -1.75 -0.71 -9.70
C GLY A 10 -2.90 0.29 -9.78
N ALA A 11 -3.23 0.80 -10.97
CA ALA A 11 -4.35 1.71 -11.17
C ALA A 11 -5.69 1.03 -10.88
N PHE A 12 -5.85 -0.22 -11.29
CA PHE A 12 -7.03 -1.02 -10.95
C PHE A 12 -7.18 -1.16 -9.43
N LEU A 13 -6.11 -1.56 -8.74
CA LEU A 13 -6.13 -1.71 -7.27
C LEU A 13 -6.41 -0.38 -6.55
N PHE A 14 -5.89 0.73 -7.04
CA PHE A 14 -6.21 2.06 -6.52
C PHE A 14 -7.72 2.32 -6.50
N TYR A 15 -8.41 2.06 -7.62
CA TYR A 15 -9.86 2.26 -7.68
C TYR A 15 -10.62 1.29 -6.78
N VAL A 16 -10.15 0.04 -6.66
CA VAL A 16 -10.76 -0.92 -5.74
C VAL A 16 -10.61 -0.47 -4.29
N ASP A 17 -9.42 0.00 -3.90
CA ASP A 17 -9.18 0.59 -2.57
C ASP A 17 -10.14 1.76 -2.32
N SER A 18 -10.30 2.67 -3.27
CA SER A 18 -11.20 3.82 -3.15
C SER A 18 -12.67 3.43 -3.01
N ILE A 19 -13.12 2.40 -3.74
CA ILE A 19 -14.49 1.90 -3.61
C ILE A 19 -14.70 1.28 -2.23
N ILE A 20 -13.73 0.52 -1.73
CA ILE A 20 -13.81 -0.09 -0.39
C ILE A 20 -13.82 1.00 0.68
N ALA A 21 -12.96 2.01 0.57
CA ALA A 21 -12.91 3.13 1.49
C ALA A 21 -14.25 3.90 1.55
N LEU A 22 -15.00 3.99 0.44
CA LEU A 22 -16.31 4.64 0.40
C LEU A 22 -17.40 3.84 1.14
N ILE A 23 -17.22 2.52 1.29
CA ILE A 23 -18.18 1.63 1.96
C ILE A 23 -17.92 1.56 3.48
N ILE A 24 -16.73 1.99 3.93
CA ILE A 24 -16.30 1.97 5.33
C ILE A 24 -16.61 3.33 5.97
N PRO A 25 -17.17 3.41 7.20
CA PRO A 25 -17.33 2.33 8.19
C PRO A 25 -18.44 1.33 7.82
N MET A 26 -18.09 0.04 7.77
CA MET A 26 -19.08 -1.02 7.66
C MET A 26 -19.63 -1.30 9.05
N ASN A 27 -20.92 -1.05 9.25
CA ASN A 27 -21.63 -1.41 10.46
C ASN A 27 -21.97 -2.91 10.44
N ILE A 28 -21.13 -3.74 11.05
CA ILE A 28 -21.46 -5.14 11.34
C ILE A 28 -22.05 -5.20 12.75
N GLY A 29 -23.39 -5.12 12.85
CA GLY A 29 -24.10 -5.05 14.13
C GLY A 29 -23.94 -3.67 14.80
N ASN A 30 -23.53 -3.64 16.07
CA ASN A 30 -23.39 -2.43 16.89
C ASN A 30 -21.94 -1.95 17.04
N LYS A 31 -21.01 -2.49 16.24
CA LYS A 31 -19.59 -2.13 16.24
C LYS A 31 -19.20 -1.57 14.89
N GLU A 32 -18.61 -0.38 14.90
CA GLU A 32 -17.97 0.22 13.73
C GLU A 32 -16.60 -0.44 13.55
N ILE A 33 -16.42 -1.20 12.47
CA ILE A 33 -15.12 -1.78 12.11
C ILE A 33 -14.59 -0.96 10.93
N VAL A 34 -13.56 -0.16 11.20
CA VAL A 34 -12.79 0.55 10.18
C VAL A 34 -11.59 -0.31 9.85
N PHE A 35 -11.73 -1.19 8.85
CA PHE A 35 -10.61 -1.96 8.33
C PHE A 35 -10.47 -1.62 6.86
N VAL A 36 -9.59 -0.67 6.53
CA VAL A 36 -9.36 -0.24 5.14
C VAL A 36 -8.25 -1.11 4.55
N PRO A 37 -8.56 -2.07 3.67
CA PRO A 37 -7.53 -2.86 3.02
C PRO A 37 -6.71 -1.95 2.10
N HIS A 38 -5.43 -1.77 2.42
CA HIS A 38 -4.49 -1.00 1.60
C HIS A 38 -3.94 -1.87 0.44
N LEU A 39 -4.80 -2.34 -0.47
CA LEU A 39 -4.43 -3.31 -1.51
C LEU A 39 -3.35 -2.77 -2.45
N LEU A 40 -3.37 -1.48 -2.75
CA LEU A 40 -2.35 -0.84 -3.56
C LEU A 40 -0.98 -0.88 -2.88
N LEU A 41 -0.92 -0.59 -1.58
CA LEU A 41 0.32 -0.70 -0.81
C LEU A 41 0.80 -2.15 -0.78
N MET A 42 -0.09 -3.11 -0.50
CA MET A 42 0.24 -4.54 -0.54
C MET A 42 0.87 -4.93 -1.87
N TYR A 43 0.28 -4.49 -2.97
CA TYR A 43 0.79 -4.74 -4.31
C TYR A 43 2.19 -4.15 -4.53
N LEU A 44 2.44 -2.92 -4.08
CA LEU A 44 3.76 -2.30 -4.16
C LEU A 44 4.82 -3.09 -3.37
N LEU A 45 4.47 -3.56 -2.17
CA LEU A 45 5.35 -4.39 -1.33
C LEU A 45 5.68 -5.74 -2.01
N ILE A 46 4.67 -6.40 -2.59
CA ILE A 46 4.85 -7.64 -3.37
C ILE A 46 5.77 -7.38 -4.58
N LEU A 47 5.54 -6.29 -5.31
CA LEU A 47 6.31 -5.96 -6.50
C LEU A 47 7.77 -5.67 -6.16
N THR A 48 8.03 -5.10 -4.99
CA THR A 48 9.38 -4.86 -4.47
C THR A 48 10.18 -6.15 -4.34
N ILE A 49 9.55 -7.21 -3.81
CA ILE A 49 10.20 -8.52 -3.59
C ILE A 49 10.39 -9.31 -4.88
N TYR A 50 9.33 -9.43 -5.69
CA TYR A 50 9.32 -10.35 -6.83
C TYR A 50 9.82 -9.73 -8.15
N LYS A 51 9.97 -8.40 -8.21
CA LYS A 51 10.44 -7.68 -9.40
C LYS A 51 11.61 -6.77 -9.03
N LYS A 52 11.70 -5.61 -9.68
CA LYS A 52 12.76 -4.62 -9.44
C LYS A 52 12.23 -3.59 -8.45
N PRO A 53 12.94 -3.32 -7.33
CA PRO A 53 12.52 -2.31 -6.35
C PRO A 53 12.42 -0.92 -6.98
N SER A 54 13.26 -0.59 -7.96
CA SER A 54 13.14 0.66 -8.72
C SER A 54 11.76 0.85 -9.36
N ILE A 55 11.11 -0.21 -9.86
CA ILE A 55 9.76 -0.12 -10.42
C ILE A 55 8.75 0.15 -9.30
N ALA A 56 8.87 -0.55 -8.17
CA ALA A 56 8.00 -0.34 -7.02
C ALA A 56 8.12 1.09 -6.47
N ILE A 57 9.33 1.64 -6.39
CA ILE A 57 9.56 3.03 -5.96
C ILE A 57 8.90 4.02 -6.94
N THR A 58 9.10 3.84 -8.26
CA THR A 58 8.46 4.73 -9.24
C THR A 58 6.93 4.68 -9.14
N LEU A 59 6.35 3.48 -9.00
CA LEU A 59 4.91 3.31 -8.82
C LEU A 59 4.42 3.87 -7.48
N ALA A 60 5.20 3.72 -6.41
CA ALA A 60 4.88 4.27 -5.08
C ALA A 60 4.82 5.80 -5.11
N ILE A 61 5.75 6.45 -5.82
CA ILE A 61 5.72 7.90 -5.99
C ILE A 61 4.48 8.32 -6.78
N ILE A 62 4.22 7.68 -7.93
CA ILE A 62 3.07 8.04 -8.77
C ILE A 62 1.76 7.82 -8.02
N PHE A 63 1.54 6.62 -7.49
CA PHE A 63 0.29 6.29 -6.81
C PHE A 63 0.15 6.95 -5.43
N GLY A 64 1.26 7.21 -4.76
CA GLY A 64 1.29 8.02 -3.54
C GLY A 64 0.83 9.46 -3.80
N LEU A 65 1.33 10.08 -4.87
CA LEU A 65 0.87 11.41 -5.26
C LEU A 65 -0.60 11.40 -5.67
N THR A 66 -1.04 10.39 -6.43
CA THR A 66 -2.47 10.31 -6.80
C THR A 66 -3.37 10.08 -5.60
N THR A 67 -2.96 9.27 -4.61
CA THR A 67 -3.75 9.06 -3.38
C THR A 67 -3.84 10.35 -2.57
N ASP A 68 -2.73 11.06 -2.39
CA ASP A 68 -2.70 12.36 -1.71
C ASP A 68 -3.60 13.40 -2.41
N LEU A 69 -3.56 13.47 -3.75
CA LEU A 69 -4.41 14.38 -4.53
C LEU A 69 -5.89 13.97 -4.53
N TYR A 70 -6.18 12.68 -4.58
CA TYR A 70 -7.55 12.17 -4.69
C TYR A 70 -8.33 12.30 -3.39
N TYR A 71 -7.72 11.95 -2.27
CA TYR A 71 -8.38 12.06 -0.96
C TYR A 71 -8.32 13.47 -0.38
N GLY A 72 -7.53 14.38 -0.97
CA GLY A 72 -7.42 15.77 -0.53
C GLY A 72 -6.89 15.91 0.90
N THR A 73 -6.16 14.90 1.38
CA THR A 73 -5.60 14.85 2.72
C THR A 73 -4.26 15.60 2.79
N ILE A 74 -3.49 15.44 3.87
CA ILE A 74 -2.18 16.07 4.01
C ILE A 74 -1.28 15.61 2.84
N TYR A 75 -0.94 16.55 1.96
CA TYR A 75 -0.11 16.26 0.80
C TYR A 75 1.24 15.69 1.21
N GLY A 76 1.63 14.57 0.59
CA GLY A 76 2.89 13.90 0.83
C GLY A 76 2.83 12.80 1.89
N LEU A 77 1.73 12.63 2.63
CA LEU A 77 1.62 11.61 3.66
C LEU A 77 1.64 10.19 3.08
N ASN A 78 0.79 9.92 2.06
CA ASN A 78 0.76 8.62 1.42
C ASN A 78 1.97 8.45 0.51
N THR A 79 2.40 9.50 -0.18
CA THR A 79 3.62 9.46 -1.01
C THR A 79 4.85 9.06 -0.19
N PHE A 80 5.08 9.72 0.94
CA PHE A 80 6.20 9.41 1.81
C PHE A 80 6.06 8.01 2.41
N GLY A 81 4.87 7.68 2.92
CA GLY A 81 4.60 6.36 3.49
C GLY A 81 4.87 5.23 2.49
N TYR A 82 4.29 5.28 1.29
CA TYR A 82 4.47 4.23 0.28
C TYR A 82 5.93 4.05 -0.11
N VAL A 83 6.67 5.14 -0.32
CA VAL A 83 8.10 5.06 -0.65
C VAL A 83 8.89 4.48 0.52
N LEU A 84 8.65 4.96 1.74
CA LEU A 84 9.32 4.47 2.95
C LEU A 84 9.11 2.95 3.11
N PHE A 85 7.86 2.48 3.04
CA PHE A 85 7.54 1.08 3.22
C PHE A 85 8.07 0.18 2.10
N VAL A 86 8.10 0.66 0.86
CA VAL A 86 8.79 -0.04 -0.24
C VAL A 86 10.29 -0.18 0.04
N VAL A 87 10.96 0.87 0.51
CA VAL A 87 12.40 0.81 0.84
C VAL A 87 12.66 -0.15 2.00
N LEU A 88 11.84 -0.10 3.05
CA LEU A 88 11.96 -1.01 4.19
C LEU A 88 11.72 -2.47 3.77
N MET A 89 10.75 -2.73 2.89
CA MET A 89 10.48 -4.06 2.35
C MET A 89 11.66 -4.61 1.53
N ASP A 90 12.27 -3.78 0.68
CA ASP A 90 13.47 -4.16 -0.08
C ASP A 90 14.66 -4.47 0.84
N TYR A 91 14.83 -3.67 1.90
CA TYR A 91 15.96 -3.81 2.81
C TYR A 91 15.84 -5.05 3.73
N PHE A 92 14.67 -5.25 4.37
CA PHE A 92 14.50 -6.30 5.37
C PHE A 92 13.99 -7.63 4.80
N PHE A 93 13.09 -7.60 3.81
CA PHE A 93 12.32 -8.79 3.42
C PHE A 93 12.74 -9.41 2.09
N LYS A 94 13.54 -8.73 1.27
CA LYS A 94 13.99 -9.25 -0.03
C LYS A 94 14.76 -10.56 0.06
N VAL A 95 15.47 -10.79 1.17
CA VAL A 95 16.20 -12.05 1.43
C VAL A 95 15.24 -13.25 1.45
N TYR A 96 14.00 -13.04 1.87
CA TYR A 96 12.97 -14.06 1.99
C TYR A 96 12.15 -14.28 0.71
N TYR A 97 12.59 -13.82 -0.47
CA TYR A 97 11.78 -13.93 -1.71
C TYR A 97 11.31 -15.35 -2.08
N ARG A 98 11.99 -16.40 -1.57
CA ARG A 98 11.60 -17.81 -1.74
C ARG A 98 10.63 -18.32 -0.67
N ASP A 99 10.61 -17.68 0.49
CA ASP A 99 9.73 -18.04 1.59
C ASP A 99 8.46 -17.19 1.52
N HIS A 100 7.45 -17.75 0.85
CA HIS A 100 6.18 -17.08 0.64
C HIS A 100 5.44 -16.78 1.96
N SER A 101 5.64 -17.60 2.99
CA SER A 101 5.03 -17.38 4.30
C SER A 101 5.63 -16.13 4.96
N MET A 102 6.96 -15.99 4.96
CA MET A 102 7.63 -14.82 5.51
C MET A 102 7.29 -13.53 4.75
N VAL A 103 7.21 -13.59 3.42
CA VAL A 103 6.80 -12.43 2.61
C VAL A 103 5.35 -12.03 2.93
N PHE A 104 4.44 -13.00 3.06
CA PHE A 104 3.06 -12.75 3.44
C PHE A 104 2.95 -12.08 4.81
N PHE A 105 3.63 -12.61 5.84
CA PHE A 105 3.66 -11.99 7.16
C PHE A 105 4.25 -10.58 7.13
N GLY A 106 5.35 -10.38 6.39
CA GLY A 106 5.98 -9.06 6.24
C GLY A 106 5.02 -8.02 5.66
N ILE A 107 4.28 -8.38 4.60
CA ILE A 107 3.29 -7.50 3.99
C ILE A 107 2.23 -7.08 5.02
N TRP A 108 1.66 -8.04 5.75
CA TRP A 108 0.64 -7.74 6.77
C TRP A 108 1.17 -6.84 7.89
N ILE A 109 2.39 -7.09 8.37
CA ILE A 109 3.04 -6.24 9.38
C ILE A 109 3.18 -4.81 8.84
N PHE A 110 3.62 -4.64 7.60
CA PHE A 110 3.77 -3.31 7.02
C PHE A 110 2.44 -2.57 6.81
N ILE A 111 1.35 -3.27 6.51
CA ILE A 111 0.01 -2.65 6.44
C ILE A 111 -0.38 -2.11 7.81
N ILE A 112 -0.23 -2.92 8.86
CA ILE A 112 -0.58 -2.50 10.23
C ILE A 112 0.27 -1.30 10.66
N ILE A 113 1.57 -1.32 10.37
CA ILE A 113 2.45 -0.20 10.69
C ILE A 113 2.06 1.06 9.87
N PHE A 114 1.67 0.89 8.60
CA PHE A 114 1.19 2.01 7.78
C PHE A 114 -0.08 2.61 8.36
N GLU A 115 -1.04 1.79 8.81
CA GLU A 115 -2.27 2.24 9.45
C GLU A 115 -2.00 2.99 10.76
N ILE A 116 -1.07 2.48 11.59
CA ILE A 116 -0.62 3.20 12.79
C ILE A 116 0.03 4.55 12.40
N TYR A 117 0.87 4.56 11.36
CA TYR A 117 1.50 5.78 10.84
C TYR A 117 0.48 6.82 10.38
N THR A 118 -0.56 6.41 9.65
CA THR A 118 -1.61 7.35 9.20
C THR A 118 -2.42 7.86 10.39
N VAL A 119 -2.80 7.01 11.33
CA VAL A 119 -3.55 7.39 12.54
C VAL A 119 -2.75 8.35 13.42
N ILE A 120 -1.43 8.17 13.58
CA ILE A 120 -0.59 9.08 14.39
C ILE A 120 -0.57 10.50 13.80
N ILE A 121 -0.63 10.64 12.48
CA ILE A 121 -0.52 11.96 11.84
C ILE A 121 -1.89 12.64 11.73
N TYR A 122 -2.97 11.88 11.50
CA TYR A 122 -4.34 12.42 11.44
C TYR A 122 -5.03 12.50 12.81
N GLY A 123 -4.47 11.86 13.84
CA GLY A 123 -5.02 11.77 15.20
C GLY A 123 -5.06 13.09 15.96
#